data_AF-A0A844EPD4-F1
#
_entry.id   AF-A0A844EPD4-F1
#
_cell.length_a   1.000
_cell.length_b   1.000
_cell.length_c   1.000
_cell.angle_alpha   90.00
_cell.angle_beta   90.00
_cell.angle_gamma   90.00
#
_symmetry.space_group_name_H-M   'P 1'
#
loop_
_entity.id
_entity.type
_entity.pdbx_description
1 polymer ?
#
loop_
_entity_poly.entity_id
_entity_poly.type
_entity_poly.pdbx_seq_one_letter_code
_entity_poly.pdbx_strand_id
1 'polypeptide(L)'
;MKKGGKGGANTNRGGLEFEKETDLAAFIQRDLSDKYTLLPYEFKEPVIKSSSTAYQIYRNDNLETPIGLITKQFQFYNGLWDLYHLKNINHKQWKPDEVFFNLETNTVYIVEKKWQETAGSVDEKIFGFVNKRRLYQNNFNQKTHEPKPTVEFSALFNSSWWIYGIKDAAN
;
A
#
# COMPACT_ATOMS: atom_id res chain seq x y z
N MET A 1 -5.30 -23.10 1.01
CA MET A 1 -5.38 -23.55 2.42
C MET A 1 -5.24 -25.07 2.45
N LYS A 2 -4.31 -25.63 3.23
CA LYS A 2 -4.29 -27.07 3.53
C LYS A 2 -4.99 -27.32 4.88
N LYS A 3 -5.81 -28.36 4.91
CA LYS A 3 -6.63 -28.83 6.02
C LYS A 3 -5.70 -29.23 7.19
N GLY A 4 -5.83 -28.58 8.36
CA GLY A 4 -5.06 -28.90 9.58
C GLY A 4 -4.10 -27.83 10.12
N GLY A 5 -4.18 -26.58 9.67
CA GLY A 5 -3.15 -25.55 9.95
C GLY A 5 -3.11 -25.01 11.39
N LYS A 6 -2.14 -25.48 12.19
CA LYS A 6 -1.61 -24.79 13.40
C LYS A 6 -0.66 -23.62 13.08
N GLY A 7 -0.55 -23.18 11.81
CA GLY A 7 0.46 -22.22 11.35
C GLY A 7 0.06 -20.73 11.32
N GLY A 8 -1.21 -20.40 11.64
CA GLY A 8 -1.70 -19.02 11.51
C GLY A 8 -1.13 -18.04 12.54
N ALA A 9 -0.91 -18.49 13.78
CA ALA A 9 -0.56 -17.57 14.88
C ALA A 9 0.85 -16.95 14.73
N ASN A 10 1.86 -17.73 14.34
CA ASN A 10 3.22 -17.23 14.14
C ASN A 10 3.33 -16.39 12.87
N THR A 11 2.64 -16.79 11.79
CA THR A 11 2.58 -16.01 10.54
C THR A 11 1.93 -14.66 10.76
N ASN A 12 0.87 -14.61 11.56
CA ASN A 12 0.20 -13.36 11.91
C ASN A 12 1.09 -12.48 12.80
N ARG A 13 1.79 -13.05 13.78
CA ARG A 13 2.66 -12.28 14.68
C ARG A 13 3.86 -11.68 13.94
N GLY A 14 4.61 -12.49 13.18
CA GLY A 14 5.77 -12.02 12.42
C GLY A 14 5.38 -11.07 11.27
N GLY A 15 4.25 -11.34 10.60
CA GLY A 15 3.71 -10.44 9.58
C GLY A 15 3.32 -9.07 10.15
N LEU A 16 2.69 -9.03 11.32
CA LEU A 16 2.31 -7.77 11.98
C LEU A 16 3.52 -6.95 12.43
N GLU A 17 4.58 -7.58 12.93
CA GLU A 17 5.82 -6.87 13.28
C GLU A 17 6.51 -6.32 12.03
N PHE A 18 6.60 -7.13 10.96
CA PHE A 18 7.16 -6.68 9.68
C PHE A 18 6.38 -5.51 9.07
N GLU A 19 5.05 -5.55 9.13
CA GLU A 19 4.21 -4.44 8.65
C GLU A 19 4.45 -3.15 9.43
N LYS A 20 4.67 -3.24 10.75
CA LYS A 20 5.00 -2.11 11.62
C LYS A 20 6.40 -1.55 11.35
N GLU A 21 7.40 -2.41 11.18
CA GLU A 21 8.77 -1.98 10.87
C GLU A 21 8.88 -1.27 9.52
N THR A 22 7.98 -1.61 8.59
CA THR A 22 7.96 -1.10 7.23
C THR A 22 6.88 -0.05 6.99
N ASP A 23 6.32 0.51 8.06
CA ASP A 23 5.29 1.53 8.02
C ASP A 23 5.84 2.88 7.53
N LEU A 24 5.35 3.40 6.40
CA LEU A 24 5.90 4.62 5.81
C LEU A 24 5.65 5.84 6.69
N ALA A 25 4.48 5.92 7.34
CA ALA A 25 4.19 7.05 8.23
C ALA A 25 5.14 7.05 9.43
N ALA A 26 5.37 5.88 10.04
CA ALA A 26 6.35 5.74 11.13
C ALA A 26 7.78 6.04 10.65
N PHE A 27 8.16 5.57 9.45
CA PHE A 27 9.48 5.84 8.87
C PHE A 27 9.72 7.34 8.66
N ILE A 28 8.76 8.07 8.06
CA ILE A 28 8.92 9.51 7.85
C ILE A 28 9.03 10.25 9.18
N GLN A 29 8.20 9.91 10.17
CA GLN A 29 8.26 10.53 11.50
C GLN A 29 9.57 10.25 12.23
N ARG A 30 10.11 9.03 12.10
CA ARG A 30 11.35 8.63 12.78
C ARG A 30 12.59 9.21 12.12
N ASP A 31 12.69 9.09 10.79
CA ASP A 31 13.95 9.27 10.06
C ASP A 31 13.97 10.51 9.16
N LEU A 32 12.83 11.14 8.89
CA LEU A 32 12.70 12.28 7.97
C LEU A 32 11.88 13.45 8.56
N SER A 33 11.72 13.49 9.89
CA SER A 33 10.95 14.53 10.57
C SER A 33 11.59 15.92 10.50
N ASP A 34 12.89 16.00 10.19
CA ASP A 34 13.60 17.23 9.87
C ASP A 34 13.15 17.84 8.53
N LYS A 35 12.59 17.03 7.61
CA LYS A 35 12.17 17.44 6.27
C LYS A 35 10.67 17.50 6.09
N TYR A 36 9.94 16.56 6.70
CA TYR A 36 8.52 16.39 6.46
C TYR A 36 7.72 16.34 7.75
N THR A 37 6.52 16.91 7.69
CA THR A 37 5.51 16.86 8.76
C THR A 37 4.34 16.00 8.30
N LEU A 38 3.89 15.09 9.17
CA LEU A 38 2.70 14.26 8.95
C LEU A 38 1.59 14.73 9.89
N LEU A 39 0.43 15.04 9.32
CA LEU A 39 -0.78 15.36 10.08
C LEU A 39 -1.84 14.29 9.83
N PRO A 40 -2.55 13.79 10.86
CA PRO A 40 -3.70 12.91 10.66
C PRO A 40 -4.71 13.55 9.71
N TYR A 41 -5.20 12.77 8.76
CA TYR A 41 -6.16 13.24 7.76
C TYR A 41 -7.52 12.58 7.95
N GLU A 42 -8.55 13.42 8.10
CA GLU A 42 -9.95 12.98 8.16
C GLU A 42 -10.67 13.36 6.87
N PHE A 43 -11.21 12.35 6.19
CA PHE A 43 -11.98 12.56 4.97
C PHE A 43 -13.32 13.21 5.31
N LYS A 44 -13.63 14.33 4.64
CA LYS A 44 -14.88 15.07 4.84
C LYS A 44 -16.10 14.26 4.38
N GLU A 45 -15.95 13.55 3.25
CA GLU A 45 -17.00 12.73 2.65
C GLU A 45 -16.49 11.30 2.41
N PRO A 46 -16.36 10.48 3.48
CA PRO A 46 -15.87 9.11 3.33
C PRO A 46 -16.89 8.27 2.56
N VAL A 47 -16.45 7.67 1.44
CA VAL A 47 -17.27 6.77 0.61
C VAL A 47 -17.26 5.32 1.09
N ILE A 48 -16.30 4.97 1.94
CA ILE A 48 -16.21 3.64 2.58
C ILE A 48 -15.81 3.75 4.04
N LYS A 49 -16.39 2.89 4.88
CA LYS A 49 -16.01 2.79 6.29
C LYS A 49 -14.66 2.11 6.41
N SER A 50 -13.71 2.77 7.08
CA SER A 50 -12.39 2.22 7.37
C SER A 50 -11.95 2.60 8.78
N SER A 51 -11.28 1.68 9.47
CA SER A 51 -10.66 1.92 10.78
C SER A 51 -9.18 2.30 10.69
N SER A 52 -8.58 2.22 9.49
CA SER A 52 -7.18 2.60 9.30
C SER A 52 -7.01 4.11 9.30
N THR A 53 -5.89 4.60 9.83
CA THR A 53 -5.53 6.01 9.77
C THR A 53 -5.05 6.42 8.37
N ALA A 54 -5.19 7.71 8.07
CA ALA A 54 -4.60 8.37 6.91
C ALA A 54 -3.78 9.57 7.41
N TYR A 55 -2.75 9.94 6.66
CA TYR A 55 -1.88 11.06 7.00
C TYR A 55 -1.63 11.92 5.77
N GLN A 56 -1.78 13.23 5.94
CA GLN A 56 -1.36 14.20 4.95
C GLN A 56 0.08 14.62 5.24
N ILE A 57 0.88 14.74 4.18
CA ILE A 57 2.31 15.05 4.27
C ILE A 57 2.56 16.45 3.75
N TYR A 58 3.37 17.19 4.49
CA TYR A 58 3.84 18.54 4.16
C TYR A 58 5.36 18.57 4.22
N ARG A 59 5.96 19.50 3.49
CA ARG A 59 7.36 19.87 3.72
C ARG A 59 7.42 20.85 4.88
N ASN A 60 8.48 20.77 5.69
CA ASN A 60 8.62 21.65 6.84
C ASN A 60 8.78 23.12 6.45
N ASP A 61 9.26 23.40 5.24
CA ASP A 61 9.35 24.76 4.68
C ASP A 61 8.02 25.31 4.13
N ASN A 62 7.00 24.47 3.95
CA ASN A 62 5.67 24.86 3.48
C ASN A 62 4.58 23.91 4.04
N LEU A 63 3.95 24.34 5.13
CA LEU A 63 2.85 23.62 5.78
C LEU A 63 1.45 23.97 5.22
N GLU A 64 1.37 24.87 4.24
CA GLU A 64 0.09 25.25 3.63
C GLU A 64 -0.29 24.32 2.49
N THR A 65 0.71 23.86 1.72
CA THR A 65 0.49 23.00 0.55
C THR A 65 0.91 21.56 0.83
N PRO A 66 -0.04 20.60 0.84
CA PRO A 66 0.31 19.20 1.03
C PRO A 66 1.02 18.63 -0.19
N ILE A 67 2.06 17.83 0.03
CA ILE A 67 2.78 17.13 -1.05
C ILE A 67 2.23 15.73 -1.31
N GLY A 68 1.48 15.18 -0.36
CA GLY A 68 0.90 13.87 -0.54
C GLY A 68 -0.01 13.39 0.57
N LEU A 69 -0.61 12.23 0.34
CA LEU A 69 -1.53 11.56 1.25
C LEU A 69 -1.14 10.09 1.39
N ILE A 70 -0.92 9.63 2.61
CA ILE A 70 -0.75 8.21 2.94
C ILE A 70 -2.10 7.65 3.38
N THR A 71 -2.49 6.54 2.79
CA THR A 71 -3.68 5.78 3.19
C THR A 71 -3.35 4.30 3.33
N LYS A 72 -4.19 3.55 4.04
CA LYS A 72 -4.06 2.10 4.20
C LYS A 72 -5.39 1.41 4.00
N GLN A 73 -5.34 0.18 3.51
CA GLN A 73 -6.51 -0.68 3.32
C GLN A 73 -7.64 0.06 2.58
N PHE A 74 -8.82 0.12 3.17
CA PHE A 74 -9.98 0.76 2.56
C PHE A 74 -9.90 2.28 2.50
N GLN A 75 -9.03 2.94 3.26
CA GLN A 75 -8.83 4.40 3.14
C GLN A 75 -8.35 4.80 1.74
N PHE A 76 -7.75 3.88 0.98
CA PHE A 76 -7.42 4.10 -0.43
C PHE A 76 -8.62 4.63 -1.24
N TYR A 77 -9.82 4.08 -1.00
CA TYR A 77 -11.01 4.50 -1.74
C TYR A 77 -11.55 5.85 -1.29
N ASN A 78 -11.37 6.20 -0.02
CA ASN A 78 -11.67 7.54 0.47
C ASN A 78 -10.70 8.55 -0.15
N GLY A 79 -9.40 8.24 -0.20
CA GLY A 79 -8.40 9.06 -0.91
C GLY A 79 -8.68 9.21 -2.40
N LEU A 80 -9.12 8.12 -3.06
CA LEU A 80 -9.51 8.13 -4.47
C LEU A 80 -10.69 9.09 -4.75
N TRP A 81 -11.69 9.09 -3.87
CA TRP A 81 -12.84 9.99 -3.98
C TRP A 81 -12.46 11.44 -3.66
N ASP A 82 -11.74 11.64 -2.57
CA ASP A 82 -11.41 12.98 -2.06
C ASP A 82 -10.46 13.74 -2.99
N LEU A 83 -9.43 13.06 -3.53
CA LEU A 83 -8.43 13.69 -4.39
C LEU A 83 -8.85 13.76 -5.87
N TYR A 84 -9.65 12.81 -6.34
CA TYR A 84 -9.93 12.67 -7.78
C TYR A 84 -11.41 12.54 -8.15
N HIS A 85 -12.31 12.43 -7.18
CA HIS A 85 -13.74 12.15 -7.36
C HIS A 85 -14.00 10.86 -8.18
N LEU A 86 -13.16 9.85 -7.98
CA LEU A 86 -13.25 8.56 -8.67
C LEU A 86 -13.76 7.47 -7.72
N LYS A 87 -14.42 6.47 -8.31
CA LYS A 87 -14.90 5.27 -7.59
C LYS A 87 -14.16 4.04 -8.07
N ASN A 88 -14.16 2.98 -7.27
CA ASN A 88 -13.64 1.69 -7.69
C ASN A 88 -14.52 1.10 -8.80
N ILE A 89 -13.92 0.74 -9.94
CA ILE A 89 -14.63 0.08 -11.05
C ILE A 89 -14.39 -1.42 -11.11
N ASN A 90 -13.45 -1.93 -10.32
CA ASN A 90 -13.19 -3.35 -10.26
C ASN A 90 -14.28 -4.06 -9.46
N HIS A 91 -14.66 -5.28 -9.85
CA HIS A 91 -15.64 -6.08 -9.11
C HIS A 91 -15.29 -6.25 -7.62
N LYS A 92 -13.99 -6.36 -7.31
CA LYS A 92 -13.49 -6.48 -5.94
C LYS A 92 -12.89 -5.17 -5.47
N GLN A 93 -13.18 -4.81 -4.22
CA GLN A 93 -12.42 -3.82 -3.47
C GLN A 93 -11.20 -4.49 -2.83
N TRP A 94 -10.02 -4.16 -3.34
CA TRP A 94 -8.74 -4.65 -2.85
C TRP A 94 -8.25 -3.76 -1.71
N LYS A 95 -7.55 -4.36 -0.75
CA LYS A 95 -6.98 -3.66 0.40
C LYS A 95 -5.47 -3.59 0.20
N PRO A 96 -4.95 -2.51 -0.40
CA PRO A 96 -3.51 -2.31 -0.41
C PRO A 96 -3.02 -2.14 1.03
N ASP A 97 -1.82 -2.63 1.33
CA ASP A 97 -1.25 -2.52 2.68
C ASP A 97 -0.96 -1.05 2.99
N GLU A 98 -0.41 -0.34 2.01
CA GLU A 98 -0.16 1.10 2.08
C GLU A 98 -0.24 1.74 0.69
N VAL A 99 -0.69 2.99 0.65
CA VAL A 99 -0.75 3.80 -0.58
C VAL A 99 -0.25 5.19 -0.29
N PHE A 100 0.65 5.68 -1.14
CA PHE A 100 1.09 7.06 -1.14
C PHE A 100 0.63 7.75 -2.43
N PHE A 101 -0.27 8.71 -2.28
CA PHE A 101 -0.66 9.63 -3.35
C PHE A 101 0.34 10.78 -3.38
N ASN A 102 1.25 10.78 -4.34
CA ASN A 102 2.19 11.87 -4.57
C ASN A 102 1.51 12.93 -5.44
N LEU A 103 1.17 14.07 -4.83
CA LEU A 103 0.45 15.15 -5.48
C LEU A 103 1.36 15.99 -6.38
N GLU A 104 2.67 16.02 -6.09
CA GLU A 104 3.64 16.79 -6.87
C GLU A 104 3.93 16.14 -8.23
N THR A 105 4.06 14.81 -8.25
CA THR A 105 4.37 14.06 -9.48
C THR A 105 3.15 13.41 -10.11
N ASN A 106 1.95 13.61 -9.56
CA ASN A 106 0.72 12.95 -9.98
C ASN A 106 0.89 11.42 -10.12
N THR A 107 1.55 10.81 -9.13
CA THR A 107 1.89 9.38 -9.11
C THR A 107 1.32 8.74 -7.85
N VAL A 108 0.69 7.58 -7.98
CA VAL A 108 0.12 6.83 -6.87
C VAL A 108 0.92 5.56 -6.68
N TYR A 109 1.62 5.47 -5.55
CA TYR A 109 2.39 4.31 -5.16
C TYR A 109 1.50 3.35 -4.36
N ILE A 110 1.25 2.17 -4.90
CA ILE A 110 0.61 1.06 -4.21
C ILE A 110 1.70 0.16 -3.66
N VAL A 111 1.78 0.02 -2.34
CA VAL A 111 2.76 -0.83 -1.68
C VAL A 111 2.06 -2.05 -1.09
N GLU A 112 2.55 -3.22 -1.45
CA GLU A 112 2.12 -4.48 -0.86
C GLU A 112 3.25 -5.19 -0.13
N LYS A 113 2.99 -5.53 1.12
CA LYS A 113 3.94 -6.17 2.02
C LYS A 113 3.65 -7.65 2.02
N LYS A 114 4.70 -8.47 1.95
CA LYS A 114 4.60 -9.92 1.90
C LYS A 114 5.65 -10.52 2.80
N TRP A 115 5.17 -11.22 3.83
CA TRP A 115 6.01 -11.97 4.75
C TRP A 115 5.80 -13.46 4.52
N GLN A 116 6.89 -14.23 4.49
CA GLN A 116 6.85 -15.68 4.30
C GLN A 116 7.96 -16.37 5.12
N GLU A 117 7.62 -17.52 5.71
CA GLU A 117 8.54 -18.36 6.51
C GLU A 117 8.89 -19.71 5.84
N THR A 118 8.08 -20.20 4.91
CA THR A 118 8.24 -21.54 4.29
C THR A 118 8.35 -21.44 2.78
N ALA A 119 8.98 -22.42 2.11
CA ALA A 119 8.96 -22.47 0.66
C ALA A 119 7.52 -22.69 0.17
N GLY A 120 7.08 -21.84 -0.75
CA GLY A 120 5.75 -21.87 -1.33
C GLY A 120 5.82 -21.22 -2.71
N SER A 121 4.67 -21.01 -3.37
CA SER A 121 4.65 -20.45 -4.73
C SER A 121 4.98 -18.95 -4.77
N VAL A 122 6.25 -18.65 -4.51
CA VAL A 122 6.87 -17.32 -4.57
C VAL A 122 6.66 -16.72 -5.96
N ASP A 123 6.98 -17.49 -7.00
CA ASP A 123 6.89 -17.03 -8.39
C ASP A 123 5.46 -16.77 -8.85
N GLU A 124 4.49 -17.63 -8.46
CA GLU A 124 3.06 -17.44 -8.78
C GLU A 124 2.52 -16.12 -8.25
N LYS A 125 2.96 -15.70 -7.05
CA LYS A 125 2.51 -14.44 -6.44
C LYS A 125 3.05 -13.22 -7.20
N ILE A 126 4.27 -13.30 -7.74
CA ILE A 126 4.90 -12.22 -8.50
C ILE A 126 4.11 -11.94 -9.78
N PHE A 127 3.65 -12.97 -10.49
CA PHE A 127 2.81 -12.79 -11.68
C PHE A 127 1.50 -12.05 -11.39
N GLY A 128 0.95 -12.20 -10.18
CA GLY A 128 -0.27 -11.50 -9.76
C GLY A 128 -0.09 -9.98 -9.60
N PHE A 129 1.11 -9.48 -9.31
CA PHE A 129 1.35 -8.07 -9.01
C PHE A 129 1.16 -7.16 -10.23
N VAL A 130 1.58 -7.60 -11.41
CA VAL A 130 1.38 -6.82 -12.66
C VAL A 130 -0.12 -6.60 -12.92
N ASN A 131 -0.93 -7.63 -12.69
CA ASN A 131 -2.38 -7.52 -12.86
C ASN A 131 -3.01 -6.63 -11.80
N LYS A 132 -2.57 -6.72 -10.54
CA LYS A 132 -3.02 -5.77 -9.49
C LYS A 132 -2.73 -4.33 -9.87
N ARG A 133 -1.50 -4.01 -10.30
CA ARG A 133 -1.14 -2.66 -10.78
C ARG A 133 -2.10 -2.17 -11.86
N ARG A 134 -2.38 -3.01 -12.87
CA ARG A 134 -3.32 -2.68 -13.95
C ARG A 134 -4.74 -2.41 -13.43
N LEU A 135 -5.23 -3.21 -12.48
CA LEU A 135 -6.55 -3.02 -11.87
C LEU A 135 -6.63 -1.71 -11.07
N TYR A 136 -5.57 -1.33 -10.35
CA TYR A 136 -5.51 -0.03 -9.68
C TYR A 136 -5.44 1.12 -10.69
N GLN A 137 -4.61 1.02 -11.74
CA GLN A 137 -4.54 2.02 -12.82
C GLN A 137 -5.92 2.25 -13.48
N ASN A 138 -6.70 1.19 -13.66
CA ASN A 138 -8.03 1.28 -14.26
C ASN A 138 -8.97 2.21 -13.47
N ASN A 139 -8.86 2.28 -12.15
CA ASN A 139 -9.64 3.24 -11.36
C ASN A 139 -9.34 4.70 -11.78
N PHE A 140 -8.10 5.02 -12.14
CA PHE A 140 -7.71 6.37 -12.59
C PHE A 140 -8.01 6.62 -14.08
N ASN A 141 -8.06 5.55 -14.88
CA ASN A 141 -8.34 5.64 -16.32
C ASN A 141 -9.74 6.18 -16.65
N GLN A 142 -10.65 6.19 -15.67
CA GLN A 142 -11.97 6.82 -15.74
C GLN A 142 -11.93 8.33 -15.98
N LYS A 143 -10.84 9.03 -15.63
CA LYS A 143 -10.72 10.46 -15.93
C LYS A 143 -10.75 10.67 -17.45
N THR A 144 -11.57 11.61 -17.91
CA THR A 144 -11.64 11.98 -19.33
C THR A 144 -10.41 12.78 -19.77
N HIS A 145 -9.90 13.65 -18.89
CA HIS A 145 -8.83 14.59 -19.21
C HIS A 145 -7.49 14.13 -18.63
N GLU A 146 -6.42 14.40 -19.38
CA GLU A 146 -5.03 14.24 -18.95
C GLU A 146 -4.56 15.44 -18.10
N PRO A 147 -3.51 15.29 -17.26
CA PRO A 147 -2.78 14.05 -17.00
C PRO A 147 -3.52 13.13 -16.01
N LYS A 148 -3.62 11.85 -16.35
CA LYS A 148 -4.10 10.82 -15.43
C LYS A 148 -2.99 10.43 -14.44
N PRO A 149 -3.32 10.18 -13.16
CA PRO A 149 -2.34 9.68 -12.22
C PRO A 149 -1.72 8.37 -12.71
N THR A 150 -0.39 8.28 -12.63
CA THR A 150 0.33 7.04 -12.92
C THR A 150 0.36 6.17 -11.68
N VAL A 151 0.02 4.89 -11.81
CA VAL A 151 0.10 3.93 -10.71
C VAL A 151 1.42 3.17 -10.77
N GLU A 152 2.24 3.37 -9.75
CA GLU A 152 3.41 2.56 -9.48
C GLU A 152 3.09 1.50 -8.43
N PHE A 153 3.56 0.28 -8.64
CA PHE A 153 3.30 -0.83 -7.73
C PHE A 153 4.63 -1.36 -7.20
N SER A 154 4.77 -1.35 -5.87
CA SER A 154 5.94 -1.86 -5.17
C SER A 154 5.53 -3.02 -4.27
N ALA A 155 6.32 -4.09 -4.29
CA ALA A 155 6.15 -5.21 -3.37
C ALA A 155 7.36 -5.27 -2.43
N LEU A 156 7.11 -5.28 -1.13
CA LEU A 156 8.13 -5.37 -0.10
C LEU A 156 8.10 -6.76 0.53
N PHE A 157 9.25 -7.43 0.55
CA PHE A 157 9.39 -8.80 1.02
C PHE A 157 10.35 -8.89 2.20
N ASN A 158 10.10 -9.80 3.13
CA ASN A 158 11.06 -10.13 4.18
C ASN A 158 12.27 -10.88 3.59
N SER A 159 13.44 -10.81 4.24
CA SER A 159 14.68 -11.44 3.74
C SER A 159 14.55 -12.95 3.51
N SER A 160 13.78 -13.64 4.36
CA SER A 160 13.48 -15.07 4.23
C SER A 160 12.84 -15.45 2.89
N TRP A 161 12.13 -14.52 2.25
CA TRP A 161 11.56 -14.69 0.91
C TRP A 161 12.62 -15.03 -0.13
N TRP A 162 13.78 -14.37 -0.07
CA TRP A 162 14.87 -14.52 -1.03
C TRP A 162 15.85 -15.63 -0.63
N ILE A 163 16.11 -15.78 0.67
CA ILE A 163 17.16 -16.67 1.18
C ILE A 163 16.71 -18.13 1.21
N TYR A 164 15.42 -18.39 1.49
CA TYR A 164 14.90 -19.75 1.69
C TYR A 164 13.96 -20.23 0.58
N GLY A 165 13.60 -19.37 -0.38
CA GLY A 165 12.76 -19.76 -1.52
C GLY A 165 13.36 -20.86 -2.41
N ILE A 166 14.68 -21.06 -2.36
CA ILE A 166 15.42 -22.03 -3.19
C ILE A 166 15.66 -23.37 -2.47
N LYS A 167 15.58 -23.42 -1.13
CA LYS A 167 16.05 -24.60 -0.37
C LYS A 167 15.26 -25.89 -0.60
N ASP A 168 14.04 -25.80 -1.15
CA ASP A 168 13.19 -26.97 -1.43
C ASP A 168 13.20 -27.40 -2.92
N ALA A 169 14.04 -26.78 -3.78
CA ALA A 169 14.20 -27.20 -5.18
C ALA A 169 15.27 -28.29 -5.38
N ALA A 170 15.96 -28.69 -4.30
CA ALA A 170 16.99 -29.72 -4.33
C ALA A 170 16.73 -30.75 -3.21
N ASN A 171 15.71 -31.59 -3.41
CA ASN A 171 15.60 -32.96 -2.87
C ASN A 171 14.64 -33.77 -3.73
#